data_AF-A0A7C0VX54-F1
#
_entry.id   AF-A0A7C0VX54-F1
#
_cell.length_a   1.000
_cell.length_b   1.000
_cell.length_c   1.000
_cell.angle_alpha   90.00
_cell.angle_beta   90.00
_cell.angle_gamma   90.00
#
_symmetry.space_group_name_H-M   'P 1'
#
loop_
_entity.id
_entity.type
_entity.pdbx_description
1 polymer ?
#
loop_
_entity_poly.entity_id
_entity_poly.type
_entity_poly.pdbx_seq_one_letter_code
_entity_poly.pdbx_strand_id
1 'polypeptide(L)' 'MTASTRPYLIRAIYEWTLDSGLTPYLLVDATAPGACVPEQYVDKGKIILNIAPQAVQGLKLGNDQV' A
#
# COMPACT_ATOMS: atom_id res chain seq x y z
N MET A 1 7.68 24.17 -2.76
CA MET A 1 7.66 22.72 -3.11
C MET A 1 6.28 22.21 -2.75
N THR A 2 5.50 21.72 -3.70
CA THR A 2 4.20 21.09 -3.41
C THR A 2 4.43 19.64 -3.02
N ALA A 3 3.88 19.24 -1.88
CA ALA A 3 3.92 17.83 -1.46
C ALA A 3 3.14 16.96 -2.46
N SER A 4 3.60 15.73 -2.68
CA SER A 4 2.88 14.77 -3.52
C SER A 4 1.50 14.48 -2.90
N THR A 5 0.47 14.43 -3.73
CA THR A 5 -0.90 14.09 -3.30
C THR A 5 -1.11 12.58 -3.12
N ARG A 6 -0.22 11.76 -3.69
CA ARG A 6 -0.30 10.29 -3.67
C ARG A 6 -0.55 9.68 -2.29
N PRO A 7 0.21 9.98 -1.22
CA PRO A 7 -0.02 9.37 0.10
C PRO A 7 -1.38 9.73 0.70
N TYR A 8 -1.90 10.92 0.39
CA TYR A 8 -3.23 11.35 0.86
C TYR A 8 -4.34 10.59 0.14
N LEU A 9 -4.21 10.40 -1.18
CA LEU A 9 -5.16 9.60 -1.95
C LEU A 9 -5.16 8.13 -1.51
N ILE A 10 -3.99 7.56 -1.21
CA ILE A 10 -3.90 6.18 -0.68
C ILE A 10 -4.69 6.05 0.62
N ARG A 11 -4.52 6.97 1.58
CA ARG A 11 -5.27 6.97 2.83
C ARG A 11 -6.78 7.13 2.63
N ALA A 12 -7.19 8.07 1.78
CA ALA A 12 -8.60 8.29 1.49
C ALA A 12 -9.26 7.05 0.83
N ILE A 13 -8.58 6.41 -0.12
CA ILE A 13 -9.06 5.18 -0.76
C ILE A 13 -9.08 4.02 0.24
N TYR A 14 -8.08 3.90 1.10
CA TYR A 14 -8.03 2.89 2.15
C TYR A 14 -9.24 3.00 3.09
N GLU A 15 -9.49 4.19 3.64
CA GLU A 15 -10.64 4.46 4.52
C GLU A 15 -11.96 4.18 3.80
N TRP A 16 -12.14 4.72 2.60
CA TRP A 16 -13.33 4.49 1.81
C TRP A 16 -13.58 2.99 1.51
N THR A 17 -12.52 2.23 1.25
CA THR A 17 -12.61 0.79 0.99
C THR A 17 -13.12 0.05 2.22
N LEU A 18 -12.64 0.41 3.42
CA LEU A 18 -13.09 -0.17 4.67
C LEU A 18 -14.54 0.20 4.99
N ASP A 19 -14.90 1.48 4.83
CA ASP A 19 -16.27 1.96 5.04
C ASP A 19 -17.27 1.29 4.09
N SER A 20 -16.81 0.92 2.90
CA SER A 20 -17.60 0.19 1.90
C SER A 20 -17.69 -1.33 2.16
N GLY A 21 -17.07 -1.84 3.24
CA GLY A 21 -17.05 -3.28 3.55
C GLY A 21 -16.19 -4.12 2.60
N LEU A 22 -15.24 -3.50 1.89
CA LEU A 22 -14.36 -4.15 0.94
C LEU A 22 -12.99 -4.45 1.57
N THR A 23 -12.19 -5.28 0.89
CA THR A 23 -10.82 -5.61 1.31
C THR A 23 -9.81 -4.72 0.58
N PRO A 24 -9.02 -3.87 1.27
CA PRO A 24 -8.04 -3.03 0.61
C PRO A 24 -6.81 -3.82 0.17
N TYR A 25 -6.46 -3.65 -1.11
CA TYR A 25 -5.26 -4.21 -1.71
C TYR A 25 -4.38 -3.10 -2.28
N LEU A 26 -3.06 -3.25 -2.14
CA LEU A 26 -2.07 -2.31 -2.65
C LEU A 26 -1.20 -3.01 -3.70
N LEU A 27 -1.17 -2.45 -4.91
CA LEU A 27 -0.21 -2.85 -5.93
C LEU A 27 1.07 -2.02 -5.75
N VAL A 28 2.18 -2.71 -5.53
CA VAL A 28 3.50 -2.11 -5.31
C VAL A 28 4.44 -2.49 -6.44
N ASP A 29 5.23 -1.51 -6.88
CA ASP A 29 6.40 -1.75 -7.72
C ASP A 29 7.55 -2.25 -6.83
N ALA A 30 7.88 -3.54 -6.96
CA ALA A 30 8.91 -4.20 -6.16
C ALA A 30 10.33 -3.82 -6.62
N THR A 31 10.46 -3.16 -7.77
CA THR A 31 11.77 -2.73 -8.32
C THR A 31 12.20 -1.34 -7.86
N ALA A 32 11.29 -0.61 -7.18
CA ALA A 32 11.56 0.73 -6.69
C ALA A 32 12.69 0.73 -5.64
N PRO A 33 13.63 1.72 -5.69
CA PRO A 33 14.67 1.84 -4.68
C PRO A 33 14.09 1.93 -3.26
N GLY A 34 14.56 1.07 -2.36
CA GLY A 34 14.08 1.01 -0.97
C GLY A 34 12.84 0.13 -0.75
N ALA A 35 12.28 -0.49 -1.78
CA ALA A 35 11.22 -1.50 -1.61
C ALA A 35 11.76 -2.71 -0.85
N CYS A 36 11.10 -3.07 0.25
CA CYS A 36 11.42 -4.25 1.07
C CYS A 36 10.17 -5.14 1.14
N VAL A 37 10.14 -6.16 0.29
CA VAL A 37 9.01 -7.10 0.16
C VAL A 37 9.54 -8.52 0.00
N PRO A 38 8.76 -9.58 0.30
CA PRO A 38 9.22 -10.94 0.09
C PRO A 38 9.27 -11.26 -1.42
N GLU A 39 10.49 -11.36 -1.96
CA GLU A 39 10.74 -11.47 -3.40
C GLU A 39 10.09 -12.71 -4.05
N GLN A 40 9.88 -13.79 -3.30
CA GLN A 40 9.25 -15.01 -3.80
C GLN A 40 7.79 -14.83 -4.25
N TYR A 41 7.13 -13.73 -3.86
CA TYR A 41 5.76 -13.40 -4.27
C TYR A 41 5.69 -12.30 -5.32
N VAL A 42 6.85 -11.82 -5.82
CA VAL A 42 6.91 -10.80 -6.87
C VAL A 42 6.68 -11.44 -8.23
N ASP A 43 5.71 -10.92 -8.98
CA ASP A 43 5.45 -11.29 -10.38
C ASP A 43 5.63 -10.07 -11.28
N LYS A 44 6.48 -10.20 -12.31
CA LYS A 44 6.79 -9.13 -13.27
C LYS A 44 7.15 -7.78 -12.62
N GLY A 45 7.96 -7.84 -11.56
CA GLY A 45 8.40 -6.66 -10.80
C GLY A 45 7.32 -6.01 -9.94
N LYS A 46 6.16 -6.66 -9.76
CA LYS A 46 5.05 -6.15 -8.95
C LYS A 46 4.66 -7.14 -7.87
N ILE A 47 4.10 -6.63 -6.78
CA ILE A 47 3.48 -7.43 -5.73
C ILE A 47 2.15 -6.81 -5.33
N ILE A 48 1.16 -7.65 -5.07
CA ILE A 48 -0.14 -7.24 -4.53
C ILE A 48 -0.15 -7.59 -3.04
N LEU A 49 -0.37 -6.60 -2.20
CA LEU A 49 -0.43 -6.76 -0.75
C LEU A 49 -1.87 -6.56 -0.27
N ASN A 50 -2.37 -7.52 0.51
CA ASN A 50 -3.59 -7.31 1.29
C ASN A 50 -3.24 -6.44 2.50
N ILE A 51 -3.83 -5.26 2.59
CA ILE A 51 -3.58 -4.32 3.68
C ILE A 51 -4.79 -4.18 4.61
N ALA A 52 -5.75 -5.11 4.55
CA ALA A 52 -6.89 -5.11 5.46
C ALA A 52 -6.44 -5.24 6.92
N PRO A 53 -7.14 -4.62 7.89
CA PRO A 53 -6.75 -4.65 9.31
C PRO A 53 -6.47 -6.04 9.88
N GLN A 54 -7.19 -7.06 9.41
CA GLN A 54 -7.02 -8.46 9.82
C GLN A 54 -5.82 -9.17 9.16
N ALA A 55 -5.25 -8.61 8.10
CA ALA A 55 -4.14 -9.19 7.34
C ALA A 55 -2.78 -8.58 7.67
N VAL A 56 -2.74 -7.49 8.46
CA VAL A 56 -1.53 -6.74 8.78
C VAL A 56 -1.45 -6.40 10.26
N GLN A 57 -0.22 -6.21 10.75
CA GLN A 57 0.04 -5.72 12.10
C GLN A 57 0.86 -4.42 12.01
N GLY A 58 0.37 -3.35 12.64
CA GLY A 58 1.11 -2.08 12.71
C GLY A 58 1.23 -1.33 11.38
N LEU A 59 0.22 -1.41 10.50
CA LEU A 59 0.18 -0.68 9.22
C LEU A 59 0.38 0.83 9.44
N LYS A 60 1.30 1.43 8.66
CA LYS A 60 1.56 2.87 8.65
C LYS A 60 1.46 3.42 7.23
N LEU A 61 0.42 4.20 6.96
CA LEU A 61 0.27 4.91 5.67
C LEU A 61 0.88 6.32 5.78
N GLY A 62 2.22 6.40 5.74
CA GLY A 62 2.97 7.66 5.86
C GLY A 62 2.97 8.52 4.60
N ASN A 63 3.55 9.72 4.70
CA ASN A 63 3.72 10.60 3.53
C ASN A 63 4.88 10.15 2.64
N ASP A 64 5.96 9.66 3.25
CA ASP A 64 7.19 9.29 2.56
C ASP A 64 7.27 7.79 2.27
N GLN A 65 6.61 6.98 3.09
CA GLN A 65 6.64 5.52 3.00
C GLN A 65 5.32 4.90 3.48
N VAL A 66 5.03 3.72 2.92
CA VAL A 66 3.97 2.80 3.32
C VAL A 66 4.61 1.49 3.73
#